data_AF-A0A2D6GBZ7-F1
#
_entry.id   AF-A0A2D6GBZ7-F1
#
_cell.length_a   1.000
_cell.length_b   1.000
_cell.length_c   1.000
_cell.angle_alpha   90.00
_cell.angle_beta   90.00
_cell.angle_gamma   90.00
#
_symmetry.space_group_name_H-M   'P 1'
#
loop_
_entity.id
_entity.type
_entity.pdbx_description
1 polymer ?
#
loop_
_entity_poly.entity_id
_entity_poly.type
_entity_poly.pdbx_seq_one_letter_code
_entity_poly.pdbx_strand_id
1 'polypeptide(L)'
;MTRMIAAATAMILSLAACADQNNAPAASDRIESPSSAVAKSPPSAPQPAPARTPIPTATAVVAKPPPTATPSPTPTARPSPVPTWTPKARPSTPTPIPDEVIAAHMSEDKSEEKATDFELTLFDGETLRLSELQGQVVVLNFWASWCPPCRWEMPSFEKTYQEYKNDGVLFVGVAISDFESAALEFAELTGVTYPIGLDTTGEISRAYRVLSLPTTVFIDPRGNIARRLSNVANEAVLKIFIEGQIRSMTGASSG
;
A
#
# COMPACT_ATOMS: atom_id res chain seq x y z
N MET A 1 42.00 36.18 43.51
CA MET A 1 41.59 37.10 44.59
C MET A 1 40.12 36.83 44.91
N THR A 2 39.85 36.34 46.14
CA THR A 2 38.62 36.50 46.96
C THR A 2 37.25 36.08 46.36
N ARG A 3 36.71 34.87 46.63
CA ARG A 3 35.84 34.45 47.77
C ARG A 3 34.46 35.16 47.92
N MET A 4 33.38 34.39 47.72
CA MET A 4 32.03 34.46 48.35
C MET A 4 31.60 32.97 48.53
N ILE A 5 31.58 32.29 49.68
CA ILE A 5 30.78 32.38 50.94
C ILE A 5 29.27 32.26 50.65
N ALA A 6 28.67 31.04 50.69
CA ALA A 6 27.95 30.37 51.82
C ALA A 6 26.51 30.92 52.02
N ALA A 7 25.46 30.26 52.50
CA ALA A 7 25.00 28.87 52.75
C ALA A 7 23.61 29.04 53.43
N ALA A 8 22.60 28.21 53.14
CA ALA A 8 21.43 27.93 54.02
C ALA A 8 20.58 26.80 53.37
N THR A 9 20.56 25.53 53.81
CA THR A 9 19.75 24.92 54.91
C THR A 9 18.35 25.54 55.08
N ALA A 10 17.24 24.83 55.29
CA ALA A 10 16.83 23.43 55.37
C ALA A 10 15.29 23.44 55.63
N MET A 11 14.68 22.24 55.78
CA MET A 11 13.40 21.94 56.45
C MET A 11 12.09 22.11 55.65
N ILE A 12 11.01 21.31 55.79
CA ILE A 12 10.58 20.10 56.55
C ILE A 12 9.18 19.77 55.97
N LEU A 13 8.89 18.55 55.49
CA LEU A 13 8.09 17.48 56.12
C LEU A 13 6.66 17.85 56.62
N SER A 14 5.61 17.26 56.00
CA SER A 14 4.38 16.72 56.65
C SER A 14 3.45 16.15 55.56
N LEU A 15 3.40 14.83 55.31
CA LEU A 15 2.62 13.77 55.94
C LEU A 15 1.08 13.87 55.84
N ALA A 16 0.53 12.88 55.11
CA ALA A 16 -0.63 12.02 55.44
C ALA A 16 -2.04 12.61 55.61
N ALA A 17 -3.00 12.10 54.83
CA ALA A 17 -4.06 11.22 55.33
C ALA A 17 -4.97 10.68 54.20
N CYS A 18 -5.17 9.36 54.19
CA CYS A 18 -6.29 8.65 53.57
C CYS A 18 -7.39 8.44 54.62
N ALA A 19 -8.68 8.51 54.24
CA ALA A 19 -9.85 7.76 54.77
C ALA A 19 -11.12 8.35 54.10
N ASP A 20 -11.85 7.61 53.26
CA ASP A 20 -12.88 6.60 53.58
C ASP A 20 -14.22 7.21 54.03
N GLN A 21 -15.28 7.08 53.23
CA GLN A 21 -16.58 6.56 53.69
C GLN A 21 -17.64 6.44 52.58
N ASN A 22 -18.05 5.19 52.36
CA ASN A 22 -19.36 4.79 51.86
C ASN A 22 -20.45 5.28 52.82
N ASN A 23 -21.49 5.97 52.32
CA ASN A 23 -22.87 5.77 52.78
C ASN A 23 -23.90 6.40 51.84
N ALA A 24 -24.85 5.59 51.36
CA ALA A 24 -26.14 6.02 50.82
C ALA A 24 -27.21 5.74 51.92
N PRO A 25 -28.40 6.39 51.93
CA PRO A 25 -29.49 5.87 51.10
C PRO A 25 -30.60 6.89 50.67
N ALA A 26 -31.36 6.47 49.63
CA ALA A 26 -32.80 6.69 49.34
C ALA A 26 -33.36 8.14 49.30
N ALA A 27 -34.28 8.55 48.42
CA ALA A 27 -35.32 7.85 47.68
C ALA A 27 -35.87 8.72 46.53
N SER A 28 -36.53 8.05 45.58
CA SER A 28 -37.64 8.50 44.74
C SER A 28 -37.39 9.66 43.76
N ASP A 29 -37.29 9.34 42.47
CA ASP A 29 -38.50 9.45 41.65
C ASP A 29 -38.45 8.63 40.36
N ARG A 30 -39.55 7.90 40.17
CA ARG A 30 -39.93 7.15 38.98
C ARG A 30 -40.14 8.12 37.81
N ILE A 31 -39.47 7.87 36.68
CA ILE A 31 -40.12 7.94 35.37
C ILE A 31 -39.78 6.66 34.63
N GLU A 32 -40.80 5.82 34.51
CA GLU A 32 -40.85 4.60 33.73
C GLU A 32 -40.81 4.97 32.24
N SER A 33 -39.87 4.40 31.48
CA SER A 33 -39.97 4.33 30.02
C SER A 33 -39.68 2.89 29.58
N PRO A 34 -40.56 2.31 28.76
CA PRO A 34 -40.67 0.87 28.63
C PRO A 34 -39.53 0.27 27.81
N SER A 35 -38.95 -0.79 28.40
CA SER A 35 -38.26 -1.87 27.72
C SER A 35 -39.07 -2.33 26.51
N SER A 36 -38.58 -2.02 25.31
CA SER A 36 -38.99 -2.70 24.10
C SER A 36 -37.91 -3.69 23.73
N ALA A 37 -38.12 -4.90 24.21
CA ALA A 37 -37.79 -6.18 23.58
C ALA A 37 -36.59 -6.18 22.61
N VAL A 38 -35.49 -6.72 23.11
CA VAL A 38 -34.54 -7.49 22.30
C VAL A 38 -35.33 -8.58 21.58
N ALA A 39 -35.71 -8.32 20.33
CA ALA A 39 -36.10 -9.36 19.41
C ALA A 39 -34.85 -10.16 19.07
N LYS A 40 -34.67 -11.32 19.71
CA LYS A 40 -33.79 -12.37 19.17
C LYS A 40 -34.30 -12.69 17.77
N SER A 41 -33.51 -12.35 16.75
CA SER A 41 -33.75 -12.84 15.40
C SER A 41 -33.93 -14.36 15.45
N PRO A 42 -35.02 -14.92 14.89
CA PRO A 42 -35.15 -16.36 14.77
C PRO A 42 -33.98 -16.90 13.92
N PRO A 43 -33.48 -18.12 14.20
CA PRO A 43 -32.50 -18.74 13.32
C PRO A 43 -33.11 -18.84 11.91
N SER A 44 -32.38 -18.31 10.92
CA SER A 44 -32.73 -18.45 9.50
C SER A 44 -33.05 -19.91 9.21
N ALA A 45 -34.28 -20.17 8.76
CA ALA A 45 -34.64 -21.48 8.24
C ALA A 45 -33.63 -21.88 7.15
N PRO A 46 -33.19 -23.15 7.09
CA PRO A 46 -32.32 -23.59 6.02
C PRO A 46 -33.02 -23.33 4.69
N GLN A 47 -32.39 -22.52 3.83
CA GLN A 47 -32.92 -22.26 2.49
C GLN A 47 -33.09 -23.61 1.77
N PRO A 48 -34.24 -23.84 1.09
CA PRO A 48 -34.39 -25.04 0.29
C PRO A 48 -33.28 -25.07 -0.75
N ALA A 49 -32.58 -26.22 -0.84
CA ALA A 49 -31.55 -26.44 -1.84
C ALA A 49 -32.08 -26.03 -3.22
N PRO A 50 -31.28 -25.34 -4.06
CA PRO A 50 -31.72 -24.94 -5.38
C PRO A 50 -32.18 -26.19 -6.14
N ALA A 51 -33.41 -26.14 -6.67
CA ALA A 51 -33.93 -27.20 -7.51
C ALA A 51 -32.90 -27.50 -8.59
N ARG A 52 -32.40 -28.75 -8.62
CA ARG A 52 -31.53 -29.24 -9.69
C ARG A 52 -32.30 -29.10 -10.99
N THR A 53 -32.00 -28.06 -11.76
CA THR A 53 -32.42 -27.99 -13.15
C THR A 53 -31.86 -29.22 -13.86
N PRO A 54 -32.69 -29.95 -14.63
CA PRO A 54 -32.19 -31.06 -15.42
C PRO A 54 -31.13 -30.53 -16.39
N ILE A 55 -29.94 -31.12 -16.34
CA ILE A 55 -28.88 -30.90 -17.31
C ILE A 55 -29.50 -31.17 -18.69
N PRO A 56 -29.46 -30.24 -19.65
CA PRO A 56 -29.91 -30.54 -21.00
C PRO A 56 -29.04 -31.69 -21.52
N THR A 57 -29.67 -32.82 -21.84
CA THR A 57 -29.03 -33.93 -22.53
C THR A 57 -28.34 -33.37 -23.76
N ALA A 58 -27.03 -33.56 -23.86
CA ALA A 58 -26.23 -33.11 -24.98
C ALA A 58 -26.84 -33.69 -26.27
N THR A 59 -27.55 -32.84 -27.01
CA THR A 59 -27.88 -33.12 -28.40
C THR A 59 -26.56 -33.33 -29.12
N ALA A 60 -26.39 -34.51 -29.73
CA ALA A 60 -25.23 -34.84 -30.51
C ALA A 60 -24.99 -33.74 -31.55
N VAL A 61 -23.92 -32.96 -31.35
CA VAL A 61 -23.42 -32.03 -32.35
C VAL A 61 -22.97 -32.89 -33.52
N VAL A 62 -23.67 -32.78 -34.65
CA VAL A 62 -23.21 -33.31 -35.94
C VAL A 62 -21.80 -32.80 -36.15
N ALA A 63 -20.83 -33.71 -36.11
CA ALA A 63 -19.45 -33.41 -36.43
C ALA A 63 -19.40 -32.85 -37.86
N LYS A 64 -19.04 -31.58 -37.98
CA LYS A 64 -18.72 -30.97 -39.27
C LYS A 64 -17.55 -31.76 -39.88
N PRO A 65 -17.61 -32.20 -41.15
CA PRO A 65 -16.52 -32.92 -41.77
C PRO A 65 -15.23 -32.08 -41.74
N PRO A 66 -14.05 -32.72 -41.62
CA PRO A 66 -12.78 -32.02 -41.57
C PRO A 66 -12.60 -31.18 -42.85
N PRO A 67 -12.01 -29.97 -42.76
CA PRO A 67 -11.74 -29.18 -43.94
C PRO A 67 -10.78 -29.94 -44.85
N THR A 68 -11.18 -30.06 -46.12
CA THR A 68 -10.37 -30.61 -47.21
C THR A 68 -9.01 -29.91 -47.26
N ALA A 69 -7.95 -30.69 -47.44
CA ALA A 69 -6.58 -30.21 -47.53
C ALA A 69 -6.45 -29.02 -48.49
N THR A 70 -5.97 -27.89 -47.97
CA THR A 70 -5.58 -26.71 -48.74
C THR A 70 -4.43 -27.07 -49.70
N PRO A 71 -4.47 -26.66 -50.98
CA PRO A 71 -3.33 -26.86 -51.87
C PRO A 71 -2.09 -26.12 -51.35
N SER A 72 -0.93 -26.78 -51.44
CA SER A 72 0.37 -26.20 -51.08
C SER A 72 0.62 -24.86 -51.79
N PRO A 73 1.22 -23.88 -51.11
CA PRO A 73 1.59 -22.62 -51.78
C PRO A 73 2.66 -22.89 -52.83
N THR A 74 2.41 -22.40 -54.05
CA THR A 74 3.41 -22.27 -55.11
C THR A 74 4.64 -21.52 -54.57
N PRO A 75 5.88 -21.93 -54.90
CA PRO A 75 7.08 -21.22 -54.46
C PRO A 75 7.09 -19.80 -55.06
N THR A 76 6.69 -18.82 -54.25
CA THR A 76 6.82 -17.39 -54.56
C THR A 76 8.30 -17.04 -54.66
N ALA A 77 8.65 -16.26 -55.68
CA ALA A 77 10.00 -15.79 -55.95
C ALA A 77 10.70 -15.27 -54.68
N ARG A 78 11.98 -15.63 -54.54
CA ARG A 78 12.87 -15.22 -53.45
C ARG A 78 12.78 -13.70 -53.24
N PRO A 79 12.54 -13.20 -52.01
CA PRO A 79 12.54 -11.77 -51.76
C PRO A 79 13.91 -11.18 -52.10
N SER A 80 13.91 -9.99 -52.72
CA SER A 80 15.12 -9.22 -53.01
C SER A 80 15.99 -9.08 -51.76
N PRO A 81 17.33 -9.11 -51.89
CA PRO A 81 18.22 -9.01 -50.75
C PRO A 81 17.94 -7.73 -49.95
N VAL A 82 17.71 -7.89 -48.65
CA VAL A 82 17.60 -6.79 -47.69
C VAL A 82 18.90 -5.98 -47.79
N PRO A 83 18.86 -4.64 -47.92
CA PRO A 83 20.07 -3.84 -47.91
C PRO A 83 20.82 -4.11 -46.60
N THR A 84 22.04 -4.62 -46.73
CA THR A 84 22.95 -4.83 -45.60
C THR A 84 23.29 -3.48 -44.99
N TRP A 85 22.59 -3.13 -43.91
CA TRP A 85 23.03 -2.09 -43.01
C TRP A 85 24.32 -2.58 -42.33
N THR A 86 25.45 -2.03 -42.73
CA THR A 86 26.70 -2.23 -42.02
C THR A 86 26.69 -1.33 -40.79
N PRO A 87 26.61 -1.86 -39.56
CA PRO A 87 26.79 -1.04 -38.38
C PRO A 87 28.15 -0.37 -38.48
N LYS A 88 28.18 0.97 -38.56
CA LYS A 88 29.42 1.72 -38.36
C LYS A 88 29.95 1.31 -36.99
N ALA A 89 31.19 0.84 -36.94
CA ALA A 89 31.80 0.37 -35.71
C ALA A 89 31.61 1.42 -34.61
N ARG A 90 30.86 1.05 -33.57
CA ARG A 90 30.67 1.89 -32.40
C ARG A 90 32.07 2.06 -31.77
N PRO A 91 32.51 3.28 -31.43
CA PRO A 91 33.77 3.47 -30.73
C PRO A 91 33.81 2.53 -29.51
N SER A 92 34.90 1.79 -29.36
CA SER A 92 35.07 0.78 -28.29
C SER A 92 35.19 1.40 -26.89
N THR A 93 35.32 2.72 -26.81
CA THR A 93 35.42 3.47 -25.57
C THR A 93 34.21 4.40 -25.47
N PRO A 94 33.36 4.25 -24.44
CA PRO A 94 32.36 5.26 -24.11
C PRO A 94 33.09 6.57 -23.86
N THR A 95 32.74 7.64 -24.58
CA THR A 95 33.22 8.98 -24.23
C THR A 95 32.75 9.30 -22.82
N PRO A 96 33.65 9.71 -21.90
CA PRO A 96 33.24 10.19 -20.58
C PRO A 96 32.24 11.34 -20.74
N ILE A 97 31.11 11.24 -20.05
CA ILE A 97 30.15 12.35 -20.01
C ILE A 97 30.81 13.48 -19.20
N PRO A 98 30.86 14.72 -19.71
CA PRO A 98 31.44 15.84 -18.98
C PRO A 98 30.78 16.03 -17.61
N ASP A 99 31.57 16.33 -16.57
CA ASP A 99 31.08 16.51 -15.20
C ASP A 99 30.04 17.62 -15.08
N GLU A 100 30.09 18.63 -15.95
CA GLU A 100 29.08 19.70 -16.04
C GLU A 100 27.71 19.20 -16.53
N VAL A 101 27.70 18.23 -17.44
CA VAL A 101 26.47 17.62 -17.95
C VAL A 101 25.88 16.69 -16.89
N ILE A 102 26.75 15.96 -16.17
CA ILE A 102 26.35 15.16 -15.02
C ILE A 102 25.80 16.05 -13.92
N ALA A 103 26.47 17.14 -13.58
CA ALA A 103 26.04 18.10 -12.55
C ALA A 103 24.71 18.77 -12.92
N ALA A 104 24.55 19.22 -14.17
CA ALA A 104 23.30 19.81 -14.65
C ALA A 104 22.11 18.83 -14.54
N HIS A 105 22.28 17.59 -15.00
CA HIS A 105 21.26 16.55 -14.87
C HIS A 105 20.98 16.16 -13.41
N MET A 106 21.96 16.26 -12.52
CA MET A 106 21.80 15.98 -11.09
C MET A 106 21.16 17.14 -10.31
N SER A 107 21.26 18.37 -10.83
CA SER A 107 20.72 19.58 -10.18
C SER A 107 19.32 19.98 -10.65
N GLU A 108 18.88 19.53 -11.84
CA GLU A 108 17.64 20.02 -12.46
C GLU A 108 16.42 19.08 -12.31
N ASP A 109 16.58 17.85 -11.80
CA ASP A 109 15.50 16.84 -11.76
C ASP A 109 15.07 16.41 -10.34
N LYS A 110 15.02 17.35 -9.39
CA LYS A 110 14.30 17.16 -8.13
C LYS A 110 13.27 18.27 -7.96
N SER A 111 12.23 18.25 -8.79
CA SER A 111 10.98 18.82 -8.31
C SER A 111 10.53 17.96 -7.12
N GLU A 112 10.70 18.47 -5.91
CA GLU A 112 10.21 17.81 -4.70
C GLU A 112 8.67 17.89 -4.71
N GLU A 113 8.03 16.94 -5.41
CA GLU A 113 6.58 16.80 -5.42
C GLU A 113 6.13 16.41 -4.01
N LYS A 114 5.55 17.35 -3.27
CA LYS A 114 4.99 17.07 -1.93
C LYS A 114 3.88 16.03 -2.03
N ALA A 115 3.94 15.01 -1.16
CA ALA A 115 2.87 14.05 -1.01
C ALA A 115 1.63 14.77 -0.45
N THR A 116 0.47 14.53 -1.07
CA THR A 116 -0.80 15.11 -0.58
C THR A 116 -1.22 14.37 0.68
N ASP A 117 -1.47 15.11 1.76
CA ASP A 117 -1.95 14.56 3.03
C ASP A 117 -3.33 13.91 2.84
N PHE A 118 -3.58 12.83 3.56
CA PHE A 118 -4.86 12.14 3.56
C PHE A 118 -5.07 11.43 4.90
N GLU A 119 -6.33 11.12 5.19
CA GLU A 119 -6.74 10.23 6.27
C GLU A 119 -7.33 8.97 5.64
N LEU A 120 -6.96 7.80 6.17
CA LEU A 120 -7.44 6.50 5.73
C LEU A 120 -7.95 5.73 6.95
N THR A 121 -9.21 5.32 6.90
CA THR A 121 -9.74 4.34 7.85
C THR A 121 -9.23 2.96 7.45
N LEU A 122 -8.48 2.34 8.36
CA LEU A 122 -7.91 1.02 8.21
C LEU A 122 -8.96 -0.06 8.51
N PHE A 123 -8.68 -1.28 8.04
CA PHE A 123 -9.55 -2.43 8.24
C PHE A 123 -9.63 -2.93 9.69
N ASP A 124 -8.64 -2.59 10.52
CA ASP A 124 -8.67 -2.83 11.98
C ASP A 124 -9.50 -1.77 12.74
N GLY A 125 -10.01 -0.75 12.04
CA GLY A 125 -10.80 0.35 12.59
C GLY A 125 -9.97 1.54 13.07
N GLU A 126 -8.64 1.49 13.00
CA GLU A 126 -7.79 2.63 13.27
C GLU A 126 -7.84 3.65 12.11
N THR A 127 -7.51 4.91 12.40
CA THR A 127 -7.37 5.95 11.37
C THR A 127 -5.89 6.28 11.23
N LEU A 128 -5.37 6.17 10.02
CA LEU A 128 -4.00 6.55 9.68
C LEU A 128 -4.01 7.86 8.91
N ARG A 129 -3.14 8.80 9.33
CA ARG A 129 -2.92 10.05 8.60
C ARG A 129 -1.50 10.11 8.07
N LEU A 130 -1.34 10.46 6.78
CA LEU A 130 -0.02 10.45 6.15
C LEU A 130 0.97 11.41 6.84
N SER A 131 0.51 12.59 7.26
CA SER A 131 1.35 13.57 7.95
C SER A 131 1.91 13.08 9.29
N GLU A 132 1.31 12.07 9.92
CA GLU A 132 1.83 11.44 11.15
C GLU A 132 3.02 10.51 10.87
N LEU A 133 3.24 10.15 9.59
CA LEU A 133 4.32 9.26 9.16
C LEU A 133 5.61 10.02 8.78
N GLN A 134 5.68 11.33 9.03
CA GLN A 134 6.90 12.10 8.80
C GLN A 134 8.09 11.49 9.54
N GLY A 135 9.26 11.53 8.90
CA GLY A 135 10.47 10.88 9.42
C GLY A 135 10.61 9.40 9.03
N GLN A 136 9.59 8.79 8.42
CA GLN A 136 9.64 7.42 7.90
C GLN A 136 9.62 7.41 6.37
N VAL A 137 10.21 6.38 5.77
CA VAL A 137 9.99 6.06 4.35
C VAL A 137 8.62 5.39 4.23
N VAL A 138 7.71 5.97 3.45
CA VAL A 138 6.37 5.38 3.26
C VAL A 138 6.27 4.75 1.88
N VAL A 139 5.86 3.48 1.84
CA VAL A 139 5.54 2.73 0.62
C VAL A 139 4.02 2.63 0.51
N LEU A 140 3.43 3.50 -0.30
CA LEU A 140 1.98 3.55 -0.52
C LEU A 140 1.60 2.64 -1.69
N ASN A 141 0.93 1.53 -1.42
CA ASN A 141 0.53 0.54 -2.42
C ASN A 141 -0.97 0.67 -2.73
N PHE A 142 -1.31 1.04 -3.96
CA PHE A 142 -2.68 1.05 -4.45
C PHE A 142 -3.00 -0.27 -5.13
N TRP A 143 -4.07 -0.93 -4.67
CA TRP A 143 -4.42 -2.29 -5.08
C TRP A 143 -5.95 -2.50 -5.11
N ALA A 144 -6.36 -3.69 -5.58
CA ALA A 144 -7.73 -4.19 -5.46
C ALA A 144 -7.73 -5.73 -5.43
N SER A 145 -8.67 -6.32 -4.70
CA SER A 145 -8.84 -7.78 -4.54
C SER A 145 -9.08 -8.49 -5.88
N TRP A 146 -9.76 -7.83 -6.81
CA TRP A 146 -10.07 -8.35 -8.14
C TRP A 146 -8.93 -8.16 -9.16
N CYS A 147 -7.85 -7.42 -8.81
CA CYS A 147 -6.73 -7.10 -9.69
C CYS A 147 -5.68 -8.24 -9.67
N PRO A 148 -5.57 -9.10 -10.70
CA PRO A 148 -4.63 -10.23 -10.67
C PRO A 148 -3.15 -9.86 -10.43
N PRO A 149 -2.57 -8.81 -11.06
CA PRO A 149 -1.18 -8.45 -10.79
C PRO A 149 -0.97 -7.95 -9.37
N CYS A 150 -1.95 -7.25 -8.78
CA CYS A 150 -1.91 -6.82 -7.38
C CYS A 150 -1.81 -8.03 -6.44
N ARG A 151 -2.58 -9.09 -6.73
CA ARG A 151 -2.56 -10.32 -5.93
C ARG A 151 -1.20 -11.03 -5.96
N TRP A 152 -0.46 -10.91 -7.06
CA TRP A 152 0.85 -11.52 -7.21
C TRP A 152 1.96 -10.77 -6.46
N GLU A 153 1.86 -9.45 -6.31
CA GLU A 153 2.90 -8.66 -5.64
C GLU A 153 2.76 -8.61 -4.12
N MET A 154 1.54 -8.67 -3.58
CA MET A 154 1.30 -8.47 -2.15
C MET A 154 2.15 -9.38 -1.22
N PRO A 155 2.42 -10.67 -1.53
CA PRO A 155 3.34 -11.48 -0.73
C PRO A 155 4.78 -10.92 -0.69
N SER A 156 5.26 -10.30 -1.79
CA SER A 156 6.56 -9.63 -1.83
C SER A 156 6.56 -8.35 -0.99
N PHE A 157 5.45 -7.61 -0.99
CA PHE A 157 5.27 -6.42 -0.15
C PHE A 157 5.28 -6.79 1.33
N GLU A 158 4.52 -7.80 1.72
CA GLU A 158 4.50 -8.28 3.11
C GLU A 158 5.89 -8.71 3.59
N LYS A 159 6.59 -9.53 2.80
CA LYS A 159 7.93 -9.97 3.15
C LYS A 159 8.92 -8.80 3.29
N THR A 160 8.83 -7.81 2.40
CA THR A 160 9.69 -6.62 2.46
C THR A 160 9.32 -5.74 3.66
N TYR A 161 8.03 -5.58 3.96
CA TYR A 161 7.57 -4.87 5.15
C TYR A 161 8.14 -5.49 6.42
N GLN A 162 8.06 -6.82 6.58
CA GLN A 162 8.62 -7.51 7.74
C GLN A 162 10.12 -7.27 7.92
N GLU A 163 10.86 -7.14 6.82
CA GLU A 163 12.29 -6.90 6.83
C GLU A 163 12.65 -5.47 7.27
N TYR A 164 11.91 -4.46 6.79
CA TYR A 164 12.27 -3.04 7.00
C TYR A 164 11.42 -2.28 8.03
N LYS A 165 10.38 -2.88 8.61
CA LYS A 165 9.48 -2.19 9.57
C LYS A 165 10.19 -1.59 10.80
N ASN A 166 11.36 -2.11 11.15
CA ASN A 166 12.18 -1.60 12.25
C ASN A 166 13.23 -0.57 11.80
N ASP A 167 13.37 -0.35 10.49
CA ASP A 167 14.37 0.55 9.88
C ASP A 167 13.76 1.90 9.46
N GLY A 168 12.62 2.28 10.07
CA GLY A 168 11.91 3.51 9.75
C GLY A 168 11.19 3.47 8.39
N VAL A 169 10.71 2.30 7.99
CA VAL A 169 9.93 2.10 6.75
C VAL A 169 8.54 1.59 7.10
N LEU A 170 7.52 2.23 6.54
CA LEU A 170 6.12 1.81 6.70
C LEU A 170 5.47 1.56 5.35
N PHE A 171 4.78 0.44 5.24
CA PHE A 171 3.94 0.12 4.10
C PHE A 171 2.50 0.50 4.44
N VAL A 172 1.78 1.10 3.49
CA VAL A 172 0.36 1.41 3.62
C VAL A 172 -0.34 0.96 2.35
N GLY A 173 -1.28 0.03 2.47
CA GLY A 173 -2.09 -0.44 1.34
C GLY A 173 -3.42 0.29 1.26
N VAL A 174 -3.71 0.85 0.10
CA VAL A 174 -4.97 1.54 -0.20
C VAL A 174 -5.72 0.71 -1.25
N ALA A 175 -6.76 0.00 -0.81
CA ALA A 175 -7.68 -0.65 -1.73
C ALA A 175 -8.52 0.43 -2.43
N ILE A 176 -8.72 0.31 -3.74
CA ILE A 176 -9.49 1.28 -4.53
C ILE A 176 -10.49 0.58 -5.43
N SER A 177 -11.64 1.21 -5.68
CA SER A 177 -12.68 0.66 -6.57
C SER A 177 -13.03 -0.80 -6.24
N ASP A 178 -13.17 -1.10 -4.96
CA ASP A 178 -13.37 -2.45 -4.44
C ASP A 178 -14.47 -2.49 -3.37
N PHE A 179 -14.97 -3.69 -3.08
CA PHE A 179 -15.85 -3.92 -1.94
C PHE A 179 -15.02 -4.22 -0.70
N GLU A 180 -15.35 -3.56 0.41
CA GLU A 180 -14.65 -3.73 1.69
C GLU A 180 -14.52 -5.20 2.09
N SER A 181 -15.60 -5.97 1.99
CA SER A 181 -15.60 -7.39 2.32
C SER A 181 -14.65 -8.22 1.44
N ALA A 182 -14.53 -7.90 0.15
CA ALA A 182 -13.66 -8.62 -0.77
C ALA A 182 -12.19 -8.25 -0.58
N ALA A 183 -11.91 -6.98 -0.30
CA ALA A 183 -10.58 -6.49 0.06
C ALA A 183 -10.11 -7.13 1.38
N LEU A 184 -10.96 -7.14 2.41
CA LEU A 184 -10.70 -7.80 3.70
C LEU A 184 -10.39 -9.30 3.52
N GLU A 185 -11.29 -10.04 2.85
CA GLU A 185 -11.10 -11.47 2.61
C GLU A 185 -9.76 -11.73 1.89
N PHE A 186 -9.41 -10.91 0.90
CA PHE A 186 -8.15 -11.08 0.19
C PHE A 186 -6.92 -10.73 1.04
N ALA A 187 -7.00 -9.70 1.88
CA ALA A 187 -5.94 -9.35 2.81
C ALA A 187 -5.65 -10.49 3.81
N GLU A 188 -6.72 -11.08 4.35
CA GLU A 188 -6.61 -12.24 5.25
C GLU A 188 -5.97 -13.45 4.53
N LEU A 189 -6.39 -13.72 3.28
CA LEU A 189 -5.83 -14.82 2.48
C LEU A 189 -4.35 -14.65 2.13
N THR A 190 -3.89 -13.40 1.97
CA THR A 190 -2.48 -13.11 1.68
C THR A 190 -1.61 -13.04 2.93
N GLY A 191 -2.21 -12.91 4.11
CA GLY A 191 -1.49 -12.74 5.37
C GLY A 191 -0.74 -11.41 5.45
N VAL A 192 -1.23 -10.38 4.75
CA VAL A 192 -0.68 -9.03 4.85
C VAL A 192 -0.93 -8.48 6.26
N THR A 193 0.11 -7.90 6.85
CA THR A 193 0.07 -7.36 8.23
C THR A 193 0.42 -5.89 8.31
N TYR A 194 0.89 -5.27 7.23
CA TYR A 194 1.03 -3.82 7.18
C TYR A 194 -0.35 -3.13 7.15
N PRO A 195 -0.46 -1.88 7.61
CA PRO A 195 -1.70 -1.11 7.58
C PRO A 195 -2.37 -1.09 6.20
N ILE A 196 -3.63 -1.49 6.16
CA ILE A 196 -4.44 -1.52 4.93
C ILE A 196 -5.83 -0.95 5.20
N GLY A 197 -6.36 -0.22 4.21
CA GLY A 197 -7.69 0.36 4.26
C GLY A 197 -8.30 0.55 2.88
N LEU A 198 -9.55 1.02 2.83
CA LEU A 198 -10.31 1.23 1.60
C LEU A 198 -10.50 2.73 1.32
N ASP A 199 -10.13 3.18 0.12
CA ASP A 199 -10.48 4.50 -0.40
C ASP A 199 -11.94 4.51 -0.88
N THR A 200 -12.87 4.73 0.05
CA THR A 200 -14.32 4.68 -0.23
C THR A 200 -14.79 5.80 -1.14
N THR A 201 -14.13 6.97 -1.11
CA THR A 201 -14.52 8.17 -1.85
C THR A 201 -13.74 8.34 -3.17
N GLY A 202 -12.65 7.59 -3.34
CA GLY A 202 -11.70 7.75 -4.43
C GLY A 202 -10.83 9.01 -4.30
N GLU A 203 -10.88 9.72 -3.18
CA GLU A 203 -10.16 10.98 -3.00
C GLU A 203 -8.64 10.76 -2.95
N ILE A 204 -8.21 9.69 -2.28
CA ILE A 204 -6.79 9.36 -2.14
C ILE A 204 -6.22 8.97 -3.50
N SER A 205 -6.87 8.04 -4.21
CA SER A 205 -6.45 7.62 -5.55
C SER A 205 -6.42 8.76 -6.56
N ARG A 206 -7.39 9.70 -6.51
CA ARG A 206 -7.36 10.91 -7.34
C ARG A 206 -6.22 11.86 -6.97
N ALA A 207 -6.00 12.13 -5.68
CA ALA A 207 -4.92 12.99 -5.21
C ALA A 207 -3.54 12.48 -5.66
N TYR A 208 -3.37 11.15 -5.66
CA TYR A 208 -2.15 10.50 -6.11
C TYR A 208 -2.11 10.22 -7.62
N ARG A 209 -3.14 10.64 -8.38
CA ARG A 209 -3.24 10.45 -9.85
C ARG A 209 -3.06 8.98 -10.26
N VAL A 210 -3.69 8.07 -9.52
CA VAL A 210 -3.64 6.63 -9.80
C VAL A 210 -4.52 6.34 -11.02
N LEU A 211 -3.87 6.00 -12.15
CA LEU A 211 -4.56 5.71 -13.41
C LEU A 211 -4.68 4.21 -13.71
N SER A 212 -3.86 3.38 -13.05
CA SER A 212 -3.81 1.94 -13.26
C SER A 212 -3.40 1.22 -11.99
N LEU A 213 -3.81 -0.05 -11.89
CA LEU A 213 -3.42 -0.94 -10.80
C LEU A 213 -2.45 -2.03 -11.30
N PRO A 214 -1.47 -2.44 -10.47
CA PRO A 214 -1.08 -1.81 -9.22
C PRO A 214 -0.36 -0.47 -9.47
N THR A 215 -0.39 0.41 -8.46
CA THR A 215 0.49 1.60 -8.42
C THR A 215 1.13 1.69 -7.06
N THR A 216 2.44 1.87 -7.00
CA THR A 216 3.20 2.06 -5.77
C THR A 216 3.88 3.42 -5.77
N VAL A 217 3.73 4.16 -4.67
CA VAL A 217 4.32 5.49 -4.48
C VAL A 217 5.26 5.43 -3.29
N PHE A 218 6.52 5.80 -3.49
CA PHE A 218 7.53 5.92 -2.45
C PHE A 218 7.60 7.37 -2.01
N ILE A 219 7.39 7.59 -0.72
CA ILE A 219 7.43 8.90 -0.08
C ILE A 219 8.65 8.92 0.83
N ASP A 220 9.48 9.95 0.65
CA ASP A 220 10.66 10.17 1.46
C ASP A 220 10.26 10.65 2.88
N PRO A 221 11.19 10.61 3.84
CA PRO A 221 10.94 11.02 5.23
C PRO A 221 10.59 12.50 5.42
N ARG A 222 10.79 13.33 4.39
CA ARG A 222 10.41 14.74 4.36
C ARG A 222 8.99 14.93 3.81
N GLY A 223 8.28 13.83 3.50
CA GLY A 223 6.95 13.84 2.92
C GLY A 223 6.92 14.21 1.44
N ASN A 224 8.02 14.02 0.71
CA ASN A 224 8.07 14.22 -0.74
C ASN A 224 7.93 12.89 -1.48
N ILE A 225 7.24 12.87 -2.60
CA ILE A 225 7.18 11.71 -3.49
C ILE A 225 8.53 11.55 -4.18
N ALA A 226 9.26 10.51 -3.80
CA ALA A 226 10.56 10.17 -4.36
C ALA A 226 10.43 9.34 -5.64
N ARG A 227 9.40 8.49 -5.73
CA ARG A 227 9.18 7.62 -6.89
C ARG A 227 7.73 7.18 -7.01
N ARG A 228 7.29 6.96 -8.25
CA ARG A 228 6.03 6.28 -8.60
C ARG A 228 6.33 5.10 -9.52
N LEU A 229 5.68 3.97 -9.28
CA LEU A 229 5.69 2.76 -10.11
C LEU A 229 4.25 2.41 -10.46
N SER A 230 3.93 2.23 -11.73
CA SER A 230 2.57 1.88 -12.19
C SER A 230 2.51 0.46 -12.75
N ASN A 231 3.37 -0.42 -12.22
CA ASN A 231 3.55 -1.80 -12.62
C ASN A 231 3.88 -2.65 -11.39
N VAL A 232 3.86 -3.98 -11.58
CA VAL A 232 4.19 -4.95 -10.54
C VAL A 232 5.58 -4.69 -9.95
N ALA A 233 5.67 -4.67 -8.62
CA ALA A 233 6.93 -4.60 -7.91
C ALA A 233 7.20 -5.89 -7.10
N ASN A 234 8.38 -6.47 -7.29
CA ASN A 234 8.85 -7.58 -6.46
C ASN A 234 9.82 -7.07 -5.37
N GLU A 235 10.26 -7.97 -4.49
CA GLU A 235 11.17 -7.64 -3.38
C GLU A 235 12.42 -6.85 -3.84
N ALA A 236 13.07 -7.27 -4.93
CA ALA A 236 14.29 -6.62 -5.42
C ALA A 236 14.04 -5.16 -5.81
N VAL A 237 12.93 -4.90 -6.51
CA VAL A 237 12.54 -3.54 -6.91
C VAL A 237 12.22 -2.69 -5.67
N LEU A 238 11.46 -3.23 -4.72
CA LEU A 238 11.12 -2.53 -3.48
C LEU A 238 12.38 -2.13 -2.71
N LYS A 239 13.31 -3.08 -2.50
CA LYS A 239 14.56 -2.88 -1.77
C LYS A 239 15.43 -1.77 -2.37
N ILE A 240 15.59 -1.76 -3.70
CA ILE A 240 16.38 -0.73 -4.39
C ILE A 240 15.87 0.67 -4.05
N PHE A 241 14.56 0.89 -4.07
CA PHE A 241 13.98 2.20 -3.79
C PHE A 241 13.99 2.54 -2.30
N ILE A 242 13.66 1.58 -1.43
CA ILE A 242 13.66 1.76 0.03
C ILE A 242 15.06 2.11 0.53
N GLU A 243 16.07 1.31 0.18
CA GLU A 243 17.45 1.56 0.60
C GLU A 243 17.99 2.88 0.04
N GLY A 244 17.54 3.27 -1.16
CA GLY A 244 17.82 4.58 -1.72
C GLY A 244 17.34 5.71 -0.82
N GLN A 245 16.14 5.58 -0.25
CA GLN A 245 15.58 6.57 0.68
C GLN A 245 16.30 6.52 2.04
N ILE A 246 16.53 5.34 2.60
CA ILE A 246 17.25 5.18 3.89
C ILE A 246 18.64 5.82 3.82
N ARG A 247 19.42 5.56 2.76
CA ARG A 247 20.74 6.18 2.59
C ARG A 247 20.66 7.70 2.53
N SER A 248 19.62 8.25 1.89
CA SER A 248 19.42 9.69 1.81
C SER A 248 19.14 10.33 3.18
N MET A 249 18.49 9.61 4.10
CA MET A 249 18.30 10.05 5.50
C MET A 249 19.63 10.19 6.23
N THR A 250 20.45 9.14 6.15
CA THR A 250 21.73 9.07 6.88
C THR A 250 22.75 10.07 6.34
N GLY A 251 22.75 10.34 5.03
CA GLY A 251 23.65 11.30 4.40
C GLY A 251 23.30 12.76 4.68
N ALA A 252 22.01 13.08 4.82
CA ALA A 252 21.54 14.46 5.06
C ALA A 252 21.82 14.96 6.50
N SER A 253 22.04 14.06 7.46
CA SER A 253 22.37 14.40 8.86
C SER A 253 23.83 14.81 9.08
N SER A 254 24.67 14.79 8.05
CA SER A 254 26.13 14.97 8.17
C SER A 254 26.64 16.35 7.70
N GLY A 255 25.74 17.29 7.40
CA GLY A 255 26.05 18.60 6.81
C GLY A 255 25.78 19.77 7.75
#